data_AF-A0A2V8PWH9-F1
#
_entry.id   AF-A0A2V8PWH9-F1
#
_cell.length_a   1.000
_cell.length_b   1.000
_cell.length_c   1.000
_cell.angle_alpha   90.00
_cell.angle_beta   90.00
_cell.angle_gamma   90.00
#
_symmetry.space_group_name_H-M   'P 1'
#
loop_
_entity.id
_entity.type
_entity.pdbx_description
1 polymer ?
#
loop_
_entity_poly.entity_id
_entity_poly.type
_entity_poly.pdbx_seq_one_letter_code
_entity_poly.pdbx_strand_id
1 'polypeptide(L)'
;MWRNLGTNAGTIPSSGKVFATIQSENLDLKKLFGDLGIKGGTSGILNARLDADGTIGDLNASLNVQMRDLRNDRWPKMEPATFELNAQAVHHRLTVLGKLQQARIQPLELNANMPFDIPKIARAGKLTDDTPITAKARLPRSSVNFVRQFVPDLAQLDGNLGLDVDVSGTIGKPVFNGAGDMTVNVARFTNATLPALTNFSARLTFAQNAVSLERFGGDLAGGPFTMSGRVTFPKLIEPTLDLQLKANSVLLARNDTLTARADADITVRGPFATATVSGNAAMTNSHILKNVDLIPIGLPGRPAPEPPSERPEISFPDPPLRDWKFDIAIKTKDPVLIRGDLATGGAVADIKLTGTGLRPALEGTVRLENVEATLPFSRLEISQGFLYFDPSDSMNPR
;
A
#
# COMPACT_ATOMS: atom_id res chain seq x y z
N MET A 1 -32.57 -26.86 -30.34
CA MET A 1 -32.58 -25.94 -31.49
C MET A 1 -34.00 -25.42 -31.70
N TRP A 2 -34.32 -24.23 -31.23
CA TRP A 2 -35.49 -23.49 -31.69
C TRP A 2 -34.98 -22.18 -32.29
N ARG A 3 -34.80 -22.18 -33.62
CA ARG A 3 -34.45 -21.00 -34.41
C ARG A 3 -35.74 -20.25 -34.67
N ASN A 4 -35.91 -19.07 -34.07
CA ASN A 4 -37.04 -18.21 -34.38
C ASN A 4 -36.84 -17.60 -35.78
N LEU A 5 -37.85 -17.78 -36.62
CA LEU A 5 -37.98 -17.16 -37.93
C LEU A 5 -38.13 -15.63 -37.70
N GLY A 6 -37.10 -14.85 -38.07
CA GLY A 6 -37.25 -13.41 -38.33
C GLY A 6 -36.45 -12.43 -37.47
N THR A 7 -35.81 -12.84 -36.37
CA THR A 7 -34.94 -11.94 -35.59
C THR A 7 -33.73 -12.68 -35.01
N ASN A 8 -32.52 -12.16 -35.23
CA ASN A 8 -31.24 -12.73 -34.77
C ASN A 8 -31.03 -12.66 -33.24
N ALA A 9 -32.06 -12.31 -32.46
CA ALA A 9 -32.00 -12.27 -31.00
C ALA A 9 -32.85 -13.41 -30.42
N GLY A 10 -32.30 -14.17 -29.49
CA GLY A 10 -33.06 -15.17 -28.72
C GLY A 10 -34.14 -14.47 -27.91
N THR A 11 -35.39 -14.53 -28.38
CA THR A 11 -36.53 -14.01 -27.62
C THR A 11 -36.88 -15.02 -26.55
N ILE A 12 -36.37 -14.81 -25.34
CA ILE A 12 -36.83 -15.55 -24.16
C ILE A 12 -38.21 -14.96 -23.78
N PRO A 13 -39.32 -15.71 -23.92
CA PRO A 13 -40.64 -15.18 -23.62
C PRO A 13 -40.78 -14.94 -22.12
N SER A 14 -41.30 -13.77 -21.72
CA SER A 14 -41.51 -13.43 -20.31
C SER A 14 -42.46 -14.39 -19.59
N SER A 15 -43.39 -15.01 -20.31
CA SER A 15 -44.30 -16.04 -19.81
C SER A 15 -43.68 -17.43 -19.66
N GLY A 16 -42.41 -17.62 -20.05
CA GLY A 16 -41.73 -18.90 -19.87
C GLY A 16 -41.71 -19.28 -18.39
N LYS A 17 -42.18 -20.49 -18.06
CA LYS A 17 -42.14 -21.00 -16.69
C LYS A 17 -40.73 -21.42 -16.33
N VAL A 18 -40.29 -21.07 -15.12
CA VAL A 18 -39.01 -21.50 -14.55
C VAL A 18 -39.31 -22.39 -13.36
N PHE A 19 -38.67 -23.56 -13.33
CA PHE A 19 -38.62 -24.42 -12.15
C PHE A 19 -37.26 -25.10 -12.13
N ALA A 20 -36.46 -24.85 -11.10
CA ALA A 20 -35.16 -25.47 -10.93
C ALA A 20 -34.83 -25.60 -9.44
N THR A 21 -34.43 -26.81 -9.05
CA THR A 21 -33.78 -27.06 -7.76
C THR A 21 -32.46 -27.74 -8.05
N ILE A 22 -31.37 -27.08 -7.69
CA ILE A 22 -30.00 -27.58 -7.83
C ILE A 22 -29.37 -27.55 -6.45
N GLN A 23 -28.91 -28.71 -5.97
CA GLN A 23 -28.20 -28.83 -4.71
C GLN A 23 -26.87 -29.50 -4.97
N SER A 24 -25.84 -28.95 -4.34
CA SER A 24 -24.50 -29.49 -4.41
C SER A 24 -23.82 -29.40 -3.07
N GLU A 25 -23.13 -30.47 -2.70
CA GLU A 25 -22.49 -30.63 -1.41
C GLU A 25 -21.07 -31.12 -1.57
N ASN A 26 -20.17 -30.52 -0.78
CA ASN A 26 -18.76 -30.85 -0.70
C ASN A 26 -18.03 -30.89 -2.05
N LEU A 27 -18.39 -30.00 -2.97
CA LEU A 27 -17.65 -29.88 -4.23
C LEU A 27 -16.24 -29.36 -3.97
N ASP A 28 -15.26 -30.03 -4.57
CA ASP A 28 -13.90 -29.53 -4.63
C ASP A 28 -13.84 -28.33 -5.60
N LEU A 29 -13.60 -27.14 -5.05
CA LEU A 29 -13.58 -25.91 -5.82
C LEU A 29 -12.49 -25.91 -6.90
N LYS A 30 -11.34 -26.55 -6.62
CA LYS A 30 -10.21 -26.59 -7.54
C LYS A 30 -10.51 -27.47 -8.74
N LYS A 31 -11.16 -28.62 -8.52
CA LYS A 31 -11.65 -29.48 -9.60
C LYS A 31 -12.72 -28.78 -10.43
N LEU A 32 -13.72 -28.17 -9.77
CA LEU A 32 -14.80 -27.44 -10.45
C LEU A 32 -14.25 -26.34 -11.37
N PHE A 33 -13.28 -25.55 -10.91
CA PHE A 33 -12.65 -24.53 -11.73
C PHE A 33 -11.87 -25.12 -12.91
N GLY A 34 -11.16 -26.24 -12.69
CA GLY A 34 -10.50 -26.98 -13.76
C GLY A 34 -11.47 -27.44 -14.85
N ASP A 35 -12.60 -28.02 -14.46
CA ASP A 35 -13.63 -28.52 -15.38
C ASP A 35 -14.31 -27.40 -16.18
N LEU A 36 -14.46 -26.21 -15.57
CA LEU A 36 -15.02 -25.02 -16.21
C LEU A 36 -14.00 -24.24 -17.04
N GLY A 37 -12.73 -24.69 -17.12
CA GLY A 37 -11.66 -23.98 -17.81
C GLY A 37 -11.27 -22.66 -17.13
N ILE A 38 -11.69 -22.45 -15.88
CA ILE A 38 -11.37 -21.27 -15.07
C ILE A 38 -9.99 -21.51 -14.47
N LYS A 39 -9.02 -20.63 -14.77
CA LYS A 39 -7.71 -20.62 -14.11
C LYS A 39 -7.85 -20.14 -12.65
N GLY A 40 -8.40 -21.00 -11.81
CA GLY A 40 -8.60 -20.74 -10.39
C GLY A 40 -7.32 -20.98 -9.59
N GLY A 41 -6.83 -19.95 -8.92
CA GLY A 41 -5.75 -20.06 -7.93
C GLY A 41 -6.25 -20.34 -6.52
N THR A 42 -7.46 -20.89 -6.38
CA THR A 42 -8.14 -21.04 -5.10
C THR A 42 -8.61 -22.48 -4.92
N SER A 43 -8.41 -23.03 -3.73
CA SER A 43 -8.90 -24.34 -3.32
C SER A 43 -9.83 -24.20 -2.13
N GLY A 44 -10.71 -25.18 -1.93
CA GLY A 44 -11.70 -25.18 -0.85
C GLY A 44 -12.87 -26.09 -1.15
N ILE A 45 -13.84 -26.09 -0.25
CA ILE A 45 -15.06 -26.91 -0.34
C ILE A 45 -16.24 -25.99 -0.60
N LEU A 46 -17.00 -26.26 -1.66
CA LEU A 46 -18.18 -25.52 -2.09
C LEU A 46 -19.45 -26.32 -1.82
N ASN A 47 -20.37 -25.70 -1.09
CA ASN A 47 -21.77 -26.10 -0.99
C ASN A 47 -22.61 -25.03 -1.69
N ALA A 48 -23.56 -25.45 -2.51
CA ALA A 48 -24.45 -24.53 -3.20
C ALA A 48 -25.86 -25.11 -3.29
N ARG A 49 -26.86 -24.25 -3.08
CA ARG A 49 -28.26 -24.58 -3.28
C ARG A 49 -28.93 -23.44 -4.05
N LEU A 50 -29.49 -23.77 -5.20
CA LEU A 50 -30.30 -22.88 -6.02
C LEU A 50 -31.72 -23.44 -6.07
N ASP A 51 -32.69 -22.64 -5.68
CA ASP A 51 -34.11 -22.91 -5.88
C ASP A 51 -34.68 -21.76 -6.71
N ALA A 52 -35.42 -22.06 -7.77
CA ALA A 52 -36.03 -21.07 -8.65
C ALA A 52 -37.40 -21.54 -9.13
N ASP A 53 -38.39 -20.65 -9.06
CA ASP A 53 -39.76 -20.88 -9.46
C ASP A 53 -40.39 -19.60 -10.08
N GLY A 54 -41.59 -19.75 -10.68
CA GLY A 54 -42.33 -18.64 -11.27
C GLY A 54 -42.15 -18.55 -12.79
N THR A 55 -42.01 -17.32 -13.29
CA THR A 55 -41.86 -17.06 -14.74
C THR A 55 -40.61 -16.22 -15.02
N ILE A 56 -40.15 -16.20 -16.27
CA ILE A 56 -38.97 -15.40 -16.65
C ILE A 56 -39.21 -13.90 -16.42
N GLY A 57 -40.45 -13.46 -16.57
CA GLY A 57 -40.88 -12.10 -16.27
C GLY A 57 -41.22 -11.85 -14.79
N ASP A 58 -41.28 -12.87 -13.94
CA ASP A 58 -41.50 -12.72 -12.50
C ASP A 58 -40.88 -13.93 -11.80
N LEU A 59 -39.55 -13.88 -11.68
CA LEU A 59 -38.75 -14.98 -11.14
C LEU A 59 -38.69 -14.83 -9.62
N ASN A 60 -38.99 -15.92 -8.92
CA ASN A 60 -38.61 -16.12 -7.54
C ASN A 60 -37.43 -17.09 -7.51
N ALA A 61 -36.26 -16.64 -7.10
CA ALA A 61 -35.09 -17.50 -6.99
C ALA A 61 -34.26 -17.18 -5.76
N SER A 62 -33.71 -18.23 -5.14
CA SER A 62 -32.78 -18.13 -4.03
C SER A 62 -31.54 -18.97 -4.31
N LEU A 63 -30.37 -18.39 -4.07
CA LEU A 63 -29.07 -19.03 -4.20
C LEU A 63 -28.33 -18.88 -2.89
N ASN A 64 -28.04 -19.99 -2.23
CA ASN A 64 -27.20 -20.04 -1.05
C ASN A 64 -25.89 -20.74 -1.42
N VAL A 65 -24.77 -20.08 -1.17
CA VAL A 65 -23.43 -20.57 -1.45
C VAL A 65 -22.62 -20.48 -0.18
N GLN A 66 -22.02 -21.60 0.23
CA GLN A 66 -21.07 -21.65 1.31
C GLN A 66 -19.76 -22.23 0.81
N MET A 67 -18.70 -21.47 0.94
CA MET A 67 -17.34 -21.89 0.64
C MET A 67 -16.54 -21.97 1.94
N ARG A 68 -15.95 -23.13 2.22
CA ARG A 68 -15.15 -23.40 3.42
C ARG A 68 -13.72 -23.76 3.04
N ASP A 69 -12.81 -23.55 3.98
CA ASP A 69 -11.38 -23.81 3.81
C ASP A 69 -10.81 -23.15 2.54
N LEU A 70 -11.26 -21.94 2.23
CA LEU A 70 -10.79 -21.19 1.07
C LEU A 70 -9.32 -20.84 1.26
N ARG A 71 -8.47 -21.41 0.41
CA ARG A 71 -7.02 -21.18 0.38
C ARG A 71 -6.62 -20.69 -1.01
N ASN A 72 -5.70 -19.74 -1.06
CA ASN A 72 -5.16 -19.23 -2.30
C ASN A 72 -3.77 -19.82 -2.55
N ASP A 73 -3.59 -20.49 -3.68
CA ASP A 73 -2.33 -21.12 -4.08
C ASP A 73 -1.22 -20.07 -4.29
N ARG A 74 -1.57 -18.81 -4.61
CA ARG A 74 -0.61 -17.70 -4.71
C ARG A 74 -0.14 -17.17 -3.36
N TRP A 75 -0.92 -17.40 -2.31
CA TRP A 75 -0.63 -16.92 -0.95
C TRP A 75 -0.80 -18.04 0.08
N PRO A 76 0.10 -19.06 0.06
CA PRO A 76 -0.04 -20.27 0.87
C PRO A 76 0.07 -20.02 2.38
N LYS A 77 0.62 -18.87 2.78
CA LYS A 77 0.73 -18.43 4.19
C LYS A 77 -0.57 -17.83 4.73
N MET A 78 -1.58 -17.62 3.89
CA MET A 78 -2.86 -17.09 4.35
C MET A 78 -3.64 -18.12 5.14
N GLU A 79 -4.29 -17.64 6.18
CA GLU A 79 -5.27 -18.45 6.91
C GLU A 79 -6.48 -18.75 6.02
N PRO A 80 -7.04 -19.98 6.13
CA PRO A 80 -8.23 -20.33 5.40
C PRO A 80 -9.39 -19.40 5.75
N ALA A 81 -10.20 -19.06 4.75
CA ALA A 81 -11.39 -18.25 4.91
C ALA A 81 -12.66 -19.07 4.72
N THR A 82 -13.75 -18.61 5.33
CA THR A 82 -15.10 -19.06 5.04
C THR A 82 -15.85 -17.91 4.39
N PHE A 83 -16.51 -18.18 3.28
CA PHE A 83 -17.34 -17.19 2.59
C PHE A 83 -18.75 -17.74 2.41
N GLU A 84 -19.72 -16.96 2.85
CA GLU A 84 -21.15 -17.25 2.72
C GLU A 84 -21.78 -16.19 1.83
N LEU A 85 -22.57 -16.62 0.85
CA LEU A 85 -23.31 -15.74 -0.05
C LEU A 85 -24.75 -16.23 -0.15
N ASN A 86 -25.68 -15.35 0.16
CA ASN A 86 -27.11 -15.57 0.02
C ASN A 86 -27.63 -14.54 -0.99
N ALA A 87 -28.15 -15.00 -2.12
CA ALA A 87 -28.72 -14.16 -3.15
C ALA A 87 -30.19 -14.51 -3.36
N GLN A 88 -31.05 -13.50 -3.44
CA GLN A 88 -32.49 -13.65 -3.64
C GLN A 88 -32.95 -12.73 -4.76
N ALA A 89 -33.59 -13.30 -5.78
CA ALA A 89 -34.24 -12.57 -6.86
C ALA A 89 -35.75 -12.69 -6.69
N VAL A 90 -36.44 -11.59 -6.38
CA VAL A 90 -37.90 -11.54 -6.21
C VAL A 90 -38.41 -10.22 -6.78
N HIS A 91 -39.53 -10.23 -7.52
CA HIS A 91 -40.15 -9.03 -8.10
C HIS A 91 -39.15 -8.13 -8.85
N HIS A 92 -38.32 -8.71 -9.73
CA HIS A 92 -37.28 -8.01 -10.49
C HIS A 92 -36.19 -7.32 -9.65
N ARG A 93 -35.99 -7.73 -8.40
CA ARG A 93 -34.91 -7.21 -7.55
C ARG A 93 -34.04 -8.36 -7.08
N LEU A 94 -32.73 -8.19 -7.25
CA LEU A 94 -31.73 -9.09 -6.71
C LEU A 94 -31.09 -8.46 -5.47
N THR A 95 -31.25 -9.13 -4.33
CA THR A 95 -30.57 -8.82 -3.07
C THR A 95 -29.49 -9.86 -2.84
N VAL A 96 -28.28 -9.42 -2.46
CA VAL A 96 -27.13 -10.27 -2.20
C VAL A 96 -26.57 -9.92 -0.83
N LEU A 97 -26.45 -10.92 0.04
CA LEU A 97 -25.81 -10.82 1.34
C LEU A 97 -24.59 -11.74 1.33
N GLY A 98 -23.41 -11.15 1.46
CA GLY A 98 -22.14 -11.82 1.57
C GLY A 98 -21.54 -11.66 2.96
N LYS A 99 -20.91 -12.70 3.47
CA LYS A 99 -20.15 -12.69 4.72
C LYS A 99 -18.83 -13.41 4.51
N LEU A 100 -17.72 -12.69 4.66
CA LEU A 100 -16.37 -13.25 4.62
C LEU A 100 -15.81 -13.31 6.04
N GLN A 101 -15.41 -14.50 6.49
CA GLN A 101 -14.88 -14.73 7.83
C GLN A 101 -13.51 -15.40 7.76
N GLN A 102 -12.59 -14.92 8.59
CA GLN A 102 -11.27 -15.51 8.82
C GLN A 102 -11.02 -15.60 10.33
N ALA A 103 -10.10 -16.48 10.76
CA ALA A 103 -9.89 -16.78 12.17
C ALA A 103 -9.55 -15.53 13.03
N ARG A 104 -8.87 -14.54 12.46
CA ARG A 104 -8.34 -13.35 13.17
C ARG A 104 -9.01 -12.02 12.79
N ILE A 105 -10.07 -12.05 11.98
CA ILE A 105 -10.75 -10.86 11.49
C ILE A 105 -12.24 -11.00 11.79
N GLN A 106 -12.89 -9.93 12.26
CA GLN A 106 -14.34 -9.94 12.37
C GLN A 106 -14.96 -10.11 10.97
N PRO A 107 -16.15 -10.70 10.87
CA PRO A 107 -16.77 -10.93 9.57
C PRO A 107 -16.92 -9.63 8.77
N LEU A 108 -16.40 -9.62 7.54
CA LEU A 108 -16.68 -8.59 6.57
C LEU A 108 -18.06 -8.89 5.98
N GLU A 109 -18.98 -7.96 6.18
CA GLU A 109 -20.34 -8.05 5.67
C GLU A 109 -20.47 -7.22 4.39
N LEU A 110 -21.10 -7.81 3.38
CA LEU A 110 -21.42 -7.17 2.12
C LEU A 110 -22.92 -7.33 1.87
N ASN A 111 -23.62 -6.21 1.68
CA ASN A 111 -25.01 -6.20 1.27
C ASN A 111 -25.09 -5.48 -0.07
N ALA A 112 -25.71 -6.07 -1.08
CA ALA A 112 -25.94 -5.43 -2.36
C ALA A 112 -27.38 -5.65 -2.82
N ASN A 113 -27.91 -4.67 -3.53
CA ASN A 113 -29.23 -4.71 -4.11
C ASN A 113 -29.22 -4.00 -5.47
N MET A 114 -29.83 -4.63 -6.46
CA MET A 114 -29.92 -4.10 -7.82
C MET A 114 -31.16 -4.62 -8.55
N PRO A 115 -31.66 -3.89 -9.57
CA PRO A 115 -32.68 -4.44 -10.47
C PRO A 115 -32.16 -5.66 -11.21
N PHE A 116 -33.03 -6.65 -11.37
CA PHE A 116 -32.73 -7.93 -12.01
C PHE A 116 -33.87 -8.31 -12.95
N ASP A 117 -33.86 -7.67 -14.13
CA ASP A 117 -34.80 -7.92 -15.22
C ASP A 117 -34.17 -8.91 -16.21
N ILE A 118 -34.52 -10.20 -16.05
CA ILE A 118 -33.98 -11.28 -16.87
C ILE A 118 -34.27 -11.09 -18.36
N PRO A 119 -35.49 -10.71 -18.80
CA PRO A 119 -35.74 -10.36 -20.19
C PRO A 119 -34.80 -9.27 -20.73
N LYS A 120 -34.59 -8.19 -19.98
CA LYS A 120 -33.67 -7.11 -20.38
C LYS A 120 -32.23 -7.61 -20.46
N ILE A 121 -31.77 -8.36 -19.46
CA ILE A 121 -30.41 -8.94 -19.39
C ILE A 121 -30.18 -9.94 -20.53
N ALA A 122 -31.14 -10.82 -20.79
CA ALA A 122 -31.05 -11.84 -21.85
C ALA A 122 -31.00 -11.21 -23.24
N ARG A 123 -31.78 -10.14 -23.49
CA ARG A 123 -31.73 -9.38 -24.75
C ARG A 123 -30.40 -8.65 -24.94
N ALA A 124 -29.86 -8.08 -23.86
CA ALA A 124 -28.57 -7.38 -23.89
C ALA A 124 -27.37 -8.33 -23.88
N GLY A 125 -27.56 -9.59 -23.50
CA GLY A 125 -26.50 -10.59 -23.30
C GLY A 125 -25.58 -10.31 -22.11
N LYS A 126 -25.81 -9.21 -21.38
CA LYS A 126 -25.04 -8.79 -20.21
C LYS A 126 -25.88 -7.90 -19.30
N LEU A 127 -25.45 -7.75 -18.05
CA LEU A 127 -25.86 -6.62 -17.22
C LEU A 127 -25.35 -5.35 -17.89
N THR A 128 -26.24 -4.38 -18.07
CA THR A 128 -25.92 -3.14 -18.76
C THR A 128 -25.28 -2.15 -17.79
N ASP A 129 -24.34 -1.35 -18.29
CA ASP A 129 -23.54 -0.42 -17.50
C ASP A 129 -24.38 0.66 -16.78
N ASP A 130 -25.60 0.93 -17.27
CA ASP A 130 -26.60 1.84 -16.68
C ASP A 130 -27.41 1.21 -15.53
N THR A 131 -27.23 -0.09 -15.24
CA THR A 131 -27.98 -0.76 -14.18
C THR A 131 -27.63 -0.13 -12.82
N PRO A 132 -28.61 0.38 -12.06
CA PRO A 132 -28.32 1.00 -10.77
C PRO A 132 -27.95 -0.07 -9.74
N ILE A 133 -26.97 0.25 -8.90
CA ILE A 133 -26.50 -0.64 -7.83
C ILE A 133 -26.45 0.13 -6.52
N THR A 134 -26.94 -0.49 -5.46
CA THR A 134 -26.74 -0.06 -4.08
C THR A 134 -26.04 -1.18 -3.35
N ALA A 135 -24.86 -0.93 -2.80
CA ALA A 135 -24.17 -1.90 -1.95
C ALA A 135 -23.61 -1.23 -0.70
N LYS A 136 -23.38 -2.01 0.34
CA LYS A 136 -22.77 -1.59 1.59
C LYS A 136 -21.78 -2.67 2.02
N ALA A 137 -20.56 -2.26 2.28
CA ALA A 137 -19.51 -3.10 2.83
C ALA A 137 -19.16 -2.59 4.22
N ARG A 138 -19.23 -3.48 5.22
CA ARG A 138 -18.94 -3.15 6.61
C ARG A 138 -17.95 -4.15 7.19
N LEU A 139 -16.83 -3.62 7.67
CA LEU A 139 -15.87 -4.35 8.49
C LEU A 139 -15.90 -3.76 9.90
N PRO A 140 -16.46 -4.48 10.89
CA PRO A 140 -16.29 -4.11 12.29
C PRO A 140 -14.81 -4.05 12.66
N ARG A 141 -14.48 -3.28 13.71
CA ARG A 141 -13.09 -3.15 14.17
C ARG A 141 -12.44 -4.52 14.33
N SER A 142 -11.45 -4.76 13.48
CA SER A 142 -10.75 -6.04 13.35
C SER A 142 -9.25 -5.81 13.47
N SER A 143 -8.53 -6.80 13.99
CA SER A 143 -7.09 -6.69 14.11
C SER A 143 -6.44 -6.51 12.74
N VAL A 144 -5.49 -5.59 12.60
CA VAL A 144 -4.70 -5.43 11.35
C VAL A 144 -3.58 -6.46 11.21
N ASN A 145 -3.42 -7.38 12.16
CA ASN A 145 -2.31 -8.35 12.16
C ASN A 145 -2.23 -9.19 10.86
N PHE A 146 -3.36 -9.38 10.17
CA PHE A 146 -3.42 -10.06 8.87
C PHE A 146 -2.52 -9.42 7.80
N VAL A 147 -2.21 -8.12 7.88
CA VAL A 147 -1.34 -7.40 6.92
C VAL A 147 0.07 -8.00 6.88
N ARG A 148 0.54 -8.61 7.99
CA ARG A 148 1.85 -9.30 8.05
C ARG A 148 1.95 -10.48 7.08
N GLN A 149 0.82 -11.02 6.62
CA GLN A 149 0.79 -12.09 5.61
C GLN A 149 1.10 -11.54 4.20
N PHE A 150 0.90 -10.24 3.97
CA PHE A 150 1.14 -9.54 2.71
C PHE A 150 2.48 -8.79 2.70
N VAL A 151 2.93 -8.34 3.87
CA VAL A 151 4.20 -7.62 4.04
C VAL A 151 5.11 -8.45 4.95
N PRO A 152 5.90 -9.39 4.38
CA PRO A 152 6.77 -10.28 5.16
C PRO A 152 7.84 -9.52 5.95
N ASP A 153 8.18 -8.30 5.53
CA ASP A 153 9.11 -7.40 6.22
C ASP A 153 8.56 -6.85 7.54
N LEU A 154 7.30 -7.17 7.88
CA LEU A 154 6.64 -6.69 9.11
C LEU A 154 6.67 -7.76 10.21
N ALA A 155 7.65 -7.65 11.10
CA ALA A 155 7.85 -8.56 12.23
C ALA A 155 6.71 -8.51 13.25
N GLN A 156 6.20 -7.32 13.56
CA GLN A 156 5.10 -7.12 14.52
C GLN A 156 4.13 -6.07 13.99
N LEU A 157 2.83 -6.32 14.17
CA LEU A 157 1.78 -5.35 13.88
C LEU A 157 0.62 -5.57 14.86
N ASP A 158 0.35 -4.54 15.66
CA ASP A 158 -0.77 -4.51 16.59
C ASP A 158 -1.60 -3.25 16.35
N GLY A 159 -2.90 -3.45 16.23
CA GLY A 159 -3.82 -2.39 15.85
C GLY A 159 -5.15 -2.93 15.35
N ASN A 160 -6.06 -2.00 15.05
CA ASN A 160 -7.40 -2.28 14.58
C ASN A 160 -7.73 -1.46 13.33
N LEU A 161 -8.55 -2.03 12.44
CA LEU A 161 -9.11 -1.40 11.26
C LEU A 161 -10.63 -1.60 11.29
N GLY A 162 -11.37 -0.52 11.07
CA GLY A 162 -12.80 -0.55 10.78
C GLY A 162 -13.08 0.13 9.44
N LEU A 163 -14.09 -0.35 8.73
CA LEU A 163 -14.50 0.19 7.44
C LEU A 163 -16.03 0.19 7.35
N ASP A 164 -16.60 1.28 6.86
CA ASP A 164 -18.00 1.38 6.49
C ASP A 164 -18.10 2.16 5.17
N VAL A 165 -18.43 1.45 4.10
CA VAL A 165 -18.47 2.01 2.73
C VAL A 165 -19.78 1.65 2.07
N ASP A 166 -20.52 2.67 1.66
CA ASP A 166 -21.68 2.58 0.80
C ASP A 166 -21.27 2.81 -0.66
N VAL A 167 -21.84 2.02 -1.55
CA VAL A 167 -21.68 2.09 -3.00
C VAL A 167 -23.04 2.35 -3.61
N SER A 168 -23.12 3.34 -4.49
CA SER A 168 -24.34 3.76 -5.17
C SER A 168 -24.07 4.07 -6.64
N GLY A 169 -25.06 4.51 -7.40
CA GLY A 169 -24.89 4.86 -8.81
C GLY A 169 -25.20 3.68 -9.71
N THR A 170 -24.36 3.43 -10.72
CA THR A 170 -24.58 2.40 -11.74
C THR A 170 -23.39 1.45 -11.83
N ILE A 171 -23.57 0.26 -12.41
CA ILE A 171 -22.49 -0.73 -12.59
C ILE A 171 -21.30 -0.11 -13.36
N GLY A 172 -21.55 0.72 -14.36
CA GLY A 172 -20.49 1.38 -15.15
C GLY A 172 -19.87 2.61 -14.48
N LYS A 173 -20.58 3.23 -13.53
CA LYS A 173 -20.11 4.41 -12.78
C LYS A 173 -20.55 4.30 -11.31
N PRO A 174 -19.89 3.44 -10.52
CA PRO A 174 -20.17 3.34 -9.10
C PRO A 174 -19.65 4.58 -8.37
N VAL A 175 -20.42 5.04 -7.40
CA VAL A 175 -20.12 6.15 -6.51
C VAL A 175 -19.95 5.58 -5.12
N PHE A 176 -18.74 5.63 -4.57
CA PHE A 176 -18.50 5.16 -3.22
C PHE A 176 -18.60 6.34 -2.25
N ASN A 177 -19.09 6.10 -1.04
CA ASN A 177 -19.14 7.04 0.07
C ASN A 177 -18.92 6.27 1.35
N GLY A 178 -18.09 6.77 2.26
CA GLY A 178 -17.85 6.05 3.51
C GLY A 178 -16.65 6.54 4.28
N ALA A 179 -16.30 5.81 5.32
CA ALA A 179 -15.15 6.08 6.15
C ALA A 179 -14.40 4.80 6.54
N GLY A 180 -13.09 4.93 6.68
CA GLY A 180 -12.22 3.91 7.26
C GLY A 180 -11.42 4.51 8.41
N ASP A 181 -11.40 3.81 9.54
CA ASP A 181 -10.62 4.18 10.71
C ASP A 181 -9.59 3.09 11.00
N MET A 182 -8.34 3.49 11.21
CA MET A 182 -7.26 2.59 11.57
C MET A 182 -6.49 3.15 12.77
N THR A 183 -6.16 2.28 13.71
CA THR A 183 -5.25 2.58 14.81
C THR A 183 -4.19 1.51 14.87
N VAL A 184 -2.91 1.87 14.89
CA VAL A 184 -1.79 0.95 15.06
C VAL A 184 -0.99 1.37 16.28
N ASN A 185 -1.00 0.52 17.30
CA ASN A 185 -0.25 0.78 18.53
C ASN A 185 1.25 0.61 18.29
N VAL A 186 1.60 -0.45 17.56
CA VAL A 186 2.99 -0.74 17.19
C VAL A 186 3.08 -1.50 15.87
N ALA A 187 3.99 -1.07 15.02
CA ALA A 187 4.44 -1.79 13.84
C ALA A 187 5.98 -1.81 13.83
N ARG A 188 6.56 -3.02 13.79
CA ARG A 188 8.01 -3.24 13.74
C ARG A 188 8.37 -4.02 12.50
N PHE A 189 9.40 -3.55 11.81
CA PHE A 189 9.97 -4.23 10.67
C PHE A 189 10.95 -5.32 11.12
N THR A 190 11.18 -6.32 10.26
CA THR A 190 12.19 -7.37 10.45
C THR A 190 13.60 -6.79 10.39
N ASN A 191 13.81 -5.79 9.55
CA ASN A 191 15.05 -5.03 9.53
C ASN A 191 15.11 -4.09 10.75
N ALA A 192 16.02 -4.37 11.67
CA ALA A 192 16.23 -3.59 12.88
C ALA A 192 16.71 -2.15 12.63
N THR A 193 17.22 -1.84 11.42
CA THR A 193 17.63 -0.47 11.08
C THR A 193 16.46 0.44 10.74
N LEU A 194 15.28 -0.14 10.46
CA LEU A 194 14.06 0.61 10.19
C LEU A 194 13.35 0.97 11.51
N PRO A 195 12.94 2.22 11.70
CA PRO A 195 12.26 2.66 12.91
C PRO A 195 10.91 1.95 13.07
N ALA A 196 10.55 1.67 14.33
CA ALA A 196 9.21 1.24 14.66
C ALA A 196 8.23 2.41 14.52
N LEU A 197 7.05 2.12 14.00
CA LEU A 197 5.90 3.02 14.00
C LEU A 197 5.05 2.75 15.25
N THR A 198 4.71 3.79 15.99
CA THR A 198 3.88 3.71 17.20
C THR A 198 2.79 4.77 17.19
N ASN A 199 1.72 4.56 17.97
CA ASN A 199 0.63 5.52 18.16
C ASN A 199 0.02 6.06 16.86
N PHE A 200 -0.01 5.23 15.82
CA PHE A 200 -0.51 5.63 14.52
C PHE A 200 -2.03 5.62 14.52
N SER A 201 -2.62 6.67 13.98
CA SER A 201 -4.05 6.78 13.76
C SER A 201 -4.33 7.36 12.39
N ALA A 202 -5.27 6.74 11.68
CA ALA A 202 -5.75 7.19 10.39
C ALA A 202 -7.28 7.19 10.36
N ARG A 203 -7.83 8.25 9.76
CA ARG A 203 -9.23 8.38 9.39
C ARG A 203 -9.27 8.85 7.94
N LEU A 204 -9.83 8.01 7.10
CA LEU A 204 -9.98 8.22 5.67
C LEU A 204 -11.46 8.37 5.38
N THR A 205 -11.85 9.43 4.68
CA THR A 205 -13.21 9.59 4.19
C THR A 205 -13.22 9.49 2.68
N PHE A 206 -14.08 8.60 2.18
CA PHE A 206 -14.30 8.44 0.76
C PHE A 206 -15.57 9.20 0.39
N ALA A 207 -15.48 10.06 -0.62
CA ALA A 207 -16.64 10.73 -1.21
C ALA A 207 -16.49 10.78 -2.73
N GLN A 208 -17.49 10.25 -3.44
CA GLN A 208 -17.58 10.23 -4.90
C GLN A 208 -16.46 9.46 -5.61
N ASN A 209 -15.36 10.14 -5.93
CA ASN A 209 -14.18 9.59 -6.57
C ASN A 209 -12.89 10.04 -5.86
N ALA A 210 -12.99 10.52 -4.63
CA ALA A 210 -11.86 11.02 -3.87
C ALA A 210 -11.82 10.44 -2.45
N VAL A 211 -10.62 10.11 -2.01
CA VAL A 211 -10.29 9.78 -0.62
C VAL A 211 -9.61 10.97 0.02
N SER A 212 -10.17 11.48 1.12
CA SER A 212 -9.57 12.54 1.91
C SER A 212 -8.95 11.95 3.18
N LEU A 213 -7.74 12.41 3.50
CA LEU A 213 -7.02 12.03 4.72
C LEU A 213 -7.34 13.07 5.79
N GLU A 214 -8.32 12.78 6.64
CA GLU A 214 -8.74 13.69 7.73
C GLU A 214 -7.77 13.63 8.91
N ARG A 215 -7.32 12.42 9.23
CA ARG A 215 -6.28 12.16 10.21
C ARG A 215 -5.38 11.10 9.63
N PHE A 216 -4.08 11.32 9.64
CA PHE A 216 -3.10 10.31 9.30
C PHE A 216 -1.80 10.72 9.97
N GLY A 217 -1.38 10.00 10.99
CA GLY A 217 -0.18 10.38 11.72
C GLY A 217 0.12 9.43 12.86
N GLY A 218 1.34 9.50 13.35
CA GLY A 218 1.86 8.67 14.43
C GLY A 218 3.27 9.07 14.77
N ASP A 219 3.98 8.20 15.48
CA ASP A 219 5.35 8.41 15.92
C ASP A 219 6.30 7.42 15.23
N LEU A 220 7.39 7.92 14.66
CA LEU A 220 8.49 7.11 14.15
C LEU A 220 9.70 7.26 15.08
N ALA A 221 9.91 6.23 15.91
CA ALA A 221 10.95 6.17 16.94
C ALA A 221 11.14 7.51 17.71
N GLY A 222 10.02 8.04 18.21
CA GLY A 222 9.94 9.23 19.07
C GLY A 222 9.80 10.58 18.36
N GLY A 223 9.73 10.62 17.03
CA GLY A 223 9.37 11.83 16.30
C GLY A 223 7.95 11.74 15.73
N PRO A 224 7.06 12.72 15.96
CA PRO A 224 5.72 12.70 15.39
C PRO A 224 5.74 13.07 13.90
N PHE A 225 4.84 12.47 13.14
CA PHE A 225 4.55 12.86 11.77
C PHE A 225 3.05 12.90 11.51
N THR A 226 2.64 13.74 10.57
CA THR A 226 1.28 13.82 10.06
C THR A 226 1.29 13.90 8.54
N MET A 227 0.27 13.31 7.93
CA MET A 227 0.01 13.41 6.51
C MET A 227 -1.44 13.88 6.32
N SER A 228 -1.65 14.78 5.36
CA SER A 228 -2.96 15.29 5.00
C SER A 228 -3.06 15.44 3.50
N GLY A 229 -4.29 15.58 3.01
CA GLY A 229 -4.55 15.80 1.59
C GLY A 229 -5.59 14.87 1.02
N ARG A 230 -5.56 14.71 -0.30
CA ARG A 230 -6.58 13.99 -1.07
C ARG A 230 -5.96 13.12 -2.15
N VAL A 231 -6.55 11.97 -2.36
CA VAL A 231 -6.29 11.09 -3.50
C VAL A 231 -7.55 11.04 -4.36
N THR A 232 -7.45 11.43 -5.62
CA THR A 232 -8.58 11.41 -6.56
C THR A 232 -8.41 10.25 -7.53
N PHE A 233 -9.51 9.62 -7.92
CA PHE A 233 -9.55 8.47 -8.82
C PHE A 233 -10.29 8.85 -10.12
N PRO A 234 -9.63 9.53 -11.08
CA PRO A 234 -10.19 9.74 -12.41
C PRO A 234 -10.60 8.44 -13.10
N LYS A 235 -9.80 7.38 -12.88
CA LYS A 235 -10.16 5.98 -13.14
C LYS A 235 -9.89 5.17 -11.89
N LEU A 236 -10.61 4.06 -11.72
CA LEU A 236 -10.55 3.22 -10.52
C LEU A 236 -9.12 2.74 -10.16
N ILE A 237 -8.24 2.62 -11.16
CA ILE A 237 -6.85 2.14 -11.02
C ILE A 237 -5.78 3.21 -11.27
N GLU A 238 -6.15 4.45 -11.62
CA GLU A 238 -5.20 5.53 -11.94
C GLU A 238 -5.39 6.70 -10.95
N PRO A 239 -4.94 6.56 -9.69
CA PRO A 239 -5.08 7.62 -8.70
C PRO A 239 -4.14 8.80 -8.98
N THR A 240 -4.61 10.01 -8.66
CA THR A 240 -3.84 11.25 -8.61
C THR A 240 -3.70 11.71 -7.16
N LEU A 241 -2.49 12.01 -6.75
CA LEU A 241 -2.11 12.39 -5.39
C LEU A 241 -2.05 13.91 -5.25
N ASP A 242 -2.54 14.43 -4.13
CA ASP A 242 -2.18 15.74 -3.59
C ASP A 242 -2.08 15.61 -2.07
N LEU A 243 -0.87 15.30 -1.61
CA LEU A 243 -0.59 14.95 -0.21
C LEU A 243 0.49 15.87 0.35
N GLN A 244 0.38 16.20 1.63
CA GLN A 244 1.39 16.90 2.41
C GLN A 244 1.78 16.06 3.62
N LEU A 245 3.07 15.83 3.79
CA LEU A 245 3.69 15.16 4.92
C LEU A 245 4.46 16.19 5.75
N LYS A 246 4.17 16.25 7.05
CA LYS A 246 4.94 17.00 8.02
C LYS A 246 5.52 16.05 9.07
N ALA A 247 6.79 16.19 9.37
CA ALA A 247 7.47 15.36 10.33
C ALA A 247 8.41 16.20 11.21
N ASN A 248 8.49 15.87 12.49
CA ASN A 248 9.28 16.62 13.46
C ASN A 248 10.28 15.66 14.12
N SER A 249 11.56 15.86 13.84
CA SER A 249 12.68 15.06 14.35
C SER A 249 12.39 13.57 14.23
N VAL A 250 11.91 13.07 13.10
CA VAL A 250 11.66 11.63 12.91
C VAL A 250 12.97 10.88 12.70
N LEU A 251 13.07 9.67 13.23
CA LEU A 251 14.22 8.81 12.94
C LEU A 251 14.08 8.27 11.51
N LEU A 252 14.99 8.65 10.62
CA LEU A 252 15.02 8.17 9.24
C LEU A 252 15.78 6.85 9.12
N ALA A 253 16.92 6.76 9.80
CA ALA A 253 17.76 5.57 9.80
C ALA A 253 18.56 5.46 11.10
N ARG A 254 18.78 4.23 11.56
CA ARG A 254 19.71 3.92 12.65
C ARG A 254 20.46 2.63 12.34
N ASN A 255 21.77 2.67 12.46
CA ASN A 255 22.65 1.50 12.50
C ASN A 255 23.80 1.77 13.48
N ASP A 256 24.80 0.90 13.53
CA ASP A 256 25.92 0.99 14.48
C ASP A 256 26.81 2.23 14.25
N THR A 257 26.74 2.85 13.07
CA THR A 257 27.59 3.97 12.64
C THR A 257 26.83 5.27 12.35
N LEU A 258 25.51 5.26 12.40
CA LEU A 258 24.67 6.39 11.99
C LEU A 258 23.36 6.41 12.77
N THR A 259 23.01 7.58 13.28
CA THR A 259 21.63 7.95 13.61
C THR A 259 21.28 9.20 12.83
N ALA A 260 20.32 9.07 11.91
CA ALA A 260 19.81 10.17 11.11
C ALA A 260 18.40 10.53 11.55
N ARG A 261 18.19 11.77 12.00
CA ARG A 261 16.86 12.33 12.26
C ARG A 261 16.65 13.61 11.44
N ALA A 262 15.40 13.84 11.05
CA ALA A 262 15.04 15.03 10.28
C ALA A 262 13.66 15.57 10.62
N ASP A 263 13.52 16.89 10.50
CA ASP A 263 12.24 17.56 10.27
C ASP A 263 11.94 17.47 8.76
N ALA A 264 10.67 17.37 8.37
CA ALA A 264 10.28 17.34 6.96
C ALA A 264 8.97 18.10 6.72
N ASP A 265 8.89 18.84 5.63
CA ASP A 265 7.66 19.37 5.04
C ASP A 265 7.70 19.07 3.54
N ILE A 266 7.05 17.97 3.17
CA ILE A 266 7.12 17.36 1.83
C ILE A 266 5.73 17.29 1.24
N THR A 267 5.62 17.60 -0.04
CA THR A 267 4.40 17.45 -0.83
C THR A 267 4.59 16.39 -1.90
N VAL A 268 3.55 15.59 -2.13
CA VAL A 268 3.53 14.57 -3.19
C VAL A 268 2.33 14.86 -4.08
N ARG A 269 2.61 15.19 -5.35
CA ARG A 269 1.60 15.65 -6.31
C ARG A 269 1.68 14.95 -7.66
N GLY A 270 0.53 14.73 -8.27
CA GLY A 270 0.40 14.18 -9.63
C GLY A 270 -0.04 12.72 -9.67
N PRO A 271 -0.05 12.09 -10.86
CA PRO A 271 -0.47 10.70 -11.02
C PRO A 271 0.41 9.76 -10.19
N PHE A 272 -0.17 8.79 -9.50
CA PHE A 272 0.57 7.85 -8.62
C PHE A 272 1.73 7.13 -9.33
N ALA A 273 1.63 6.90 -10.63
CA ALA A 273 2.69 6.27 -11.42
C ALA A 273 3.91 7.20 -11.66
N THR A 274 3.75 8.52 -11.63
CA THR A 274 4.79 9.51 -12.00
C THR A 274 4.79 10.73 -11.08
N ALA A 275 4.48 10.51 -9.80
CA ALA A 275 4.29 11.59 -8.85
C ALA A 275 5.57 12.40 -8.64
N THR A 276 5.40 13.69 -8.33
CA THR A 276 6.49 14.59 -7.98
C THR A 276 6.49 14.81 -6.47
N VAL A 277 7.65 14.55 -5.85
CA VAL A 277 7.92 14.76 -4.43
C VAL A 277 8.74 16.02 -4.30
N SER A 278 8.20 17.03 -3.61
CA SER A 278 8.88 18.33 -3.48
C SER A 278 8.75 18.90 -2.07
N GLY A 279 9.77 19.61 -1.59
CA GLY A 279 9.71 20.28 -0.29
C GLY A 279 11.05 20.39 0.40
N ASN A 280 11.02 20.42 1.73
CA ASN A 280 12.20 20.62 2.55
C ASN A 280 12.36 19.49 3.57
N ALA A 281 13.60 19.05 3.78
CA ALA A 281 14.01 18.21 4.89
C ALA A 281 15.14 18.90 5.64
N ALA A 282 15.11 18.88 6.97
CA ALA A 282 16.13 19.49 7.80
C ALA A 282 16.69 18.45 8.78
N MET A 283 17.95 18.07 8.63
CA MET A 283 18.64 17.20 9.57
C MET A 283 18.74 17.86 10.95
N THR A 284 18.42 17.10 11.98
CA THR A 284 18.46 17.53 13.39
C THR A 284 18.93 16.36 14.24
N ASN A 285 19.57 16.61 15.38
CA ASN A 285 19.93 15.59 16.37
C ASN A 285 20.55 14.30 15.78
N SER A 286 21.33 14.47 14.71
CA SER A 286 21.91 13.36 13.94
C SER A 286 23.38 13.20 14.32
N HIS A 287 23.85 11.95 14.33
CA HIS A 287 25.25 11.67 14.61
C HIS A 287 25.75 10.51 13.76
N ILE A 288 27.02 10.61 13.38
CA ILE A 288 27.76 9.59 12.64
C ILE A 288 28.87 9.11 13.56
N LEU A 289 28.86 7.82 13.88
CA LEU A 289 30.01 7.14 14.46
C LEU A 289 30.88 6.59 13.35
N LYS A 290 32.02 7.23 13.10
CA LYS A 290 32.99 6.77 12.11
C LYS A 290 34.28 6.39 12.80
N ASN A 291 34.56 5.10 12.86
CA ASN A 291 35.88 4.60 13.21
C ASN A 291 36.79 4.88 12.03
N VAL A 292 37.53 5.98 12.09
CA VAL A 292 38.54 6.31 11.09
C VAL A 292 39.79 5.52 11.46
N ASP A 293 40.12 4.47 10.72
CA ASP A 293 41.46 3.88 10.79
C ASP A 293 42.42 4.88 10.13
N LEU A 294 43.12 5.68 10.93
CA LEU A 294 44.09 6.68 10.45
C LEU A 294 45.39 6.07 9.90
N ILE A 295 45.45 4.76 9.65
CA ILE A 295 46.65 4.08 9.18
C ILE A 295 46.33 3.06 8.09
N PRO A 296 46.61 3.43 6.82
CA PRO A 296 47.42 2.61 5.95
C PRO A 296 48.76 3.33 5.76
N ILE A 297 49.44 3.70 6.85
CA ILE A 297 50.89 3.86 6.74
C ILE A 297 51.36 2.48 6.28
N GLY A 298 52.00 2.42 5.12
CA GLY A 298 52.62 1.21 4.60
C GLY A 298 53.71 0.74 5.56
N LEU A 299 53.30 0.12 6.66
CA LEU A 299 54.14 -0.77 7.43
C LEU A 299 54.55 -1.87 6.45
N PRO A 300 55.86 -2.14 6.28
CA PRO A 300 56.32 -3.20 5.39
C PRO A 300 55.55 -4.49 5.71
N GLY A 301 54.72 -4.96 4.76
CA GLY A 301 53.93 -6.19 4.91
C GLY A 301 52.43 -6.04 5.17
N ARG A 302 51.85 -4.83 5.27
CA ARG A 302 50.38 -4.64 5.30
C ARG A 302 49.87 -4.25 3.91
N PRO A 303 48.99 -5.03 3.26
CA PRO A 303 48.37 -4.64 1.99
C PRO A 303 47.65 -3.30 2.13
N ALA A 304 47.68 -2.45 1.10
CA ALA A 304 46.84 -1.27 1.06
C ALA A 304 45.37 -1.69 1.25
N PRO A 305 44.55 -0.95 2.03
CA PRO A 305 43.13 -1.23 2.15
C PRO A 305 42.54 -1.27 0.74
N GLU A 306 41.91 -2.40 0.38
CA GLU A 306 41.20 -2.49 -0.89
C GLU A 306 40.07 -1.46 -0.87
N PRO A 307 39.92 -0.63 -1.91
CA PRO A 307 38.78 0.25 -2.01
C PRO A 307 37.51 -0.61 -1.94
N PRO A 308 36.46 -0.18 -1.20
CA PRO A 308 35.22 -0.93 -1.13
C PRO A 308 34.75 -1.26 -2.55
N SER A 309 34.51 -2.55 -2.79
CA SER A 309 34.27 -3.11 -4.12
C SER A 309 32.95 -2.67 -4.76
N GLU A 310 32.04 -2.13 -3.95
CA GLU A 310 30.73 -1.66 -4.41
C GLU A 310 30.52 -0.21 -4.02
N ARG A 311 30.17 0.60 -5.03
CA ARG A 311 29.80 2.00 -4.82
C ARG A 311 28.38 2.02 -4.26
N PRO A 312 28.12 2.78 -3.19
CA PRO A 312 26.77 2.96 -2.72
C PRO A 312 25.98 3.70 -3.80
N GLU A 313 25.04 3.02 -4.44
CA GLU A 313 24.14 3.59 -5.43
C GLU A 313 22.73 3.63 -4.83
N ILE A 314 22.17 4.83 -4.66
CA ILE A 314 20.76 4.96 -4.26
C ILE A 314 19.95 4.88 -5.55
N SER A 315 19.13 3.83 -5.68
CA SER A 315 18.20 3.68 -6.79
C SER A 315 16.97 2.90 -6.33
N PHE A 316 15.82 3.29 -6.85
CA PHE A 316 14.55 2.61 -6.68
C PHE A 316 14.16 2.01 -8.04
N PRO A 317 14.55 0.75 -8.35
CA PRO A 317 14.38 0.18 -9.68
C PRO A 317 12.93 -0.23 -9.99
N ASP A 318 12.08 -0.36 -8.98
CA ASP A 318 10.72 -0.87 -9.13
C ASP A 318 9.66 0.26 -9.17
N PRO A 319 8.70 0.20 -10.11
CA PRO A 319 7.53 1.07 -10.08
C PRO A 319 6.70 0.87 -8.80
N PRO A 320 6.04 1.92 -8.29
CA PRO A 320 5.92 3.25 -8.91
C PRO A 320 7.09 4.19 -8.58
N LEU A 321 7.87 3.91 -7.53
CA LEU A 321 8.92 4.82 -7.04
C LEU A 321 9.99 5.11 -8.09
N ARG A 322 10.31 4.13 -8.95
CA ARG A 322 11.22 4.30 -10.10
C ARG A 322 10.97 5.56 -10.92
N ASP A 323 9.70 5.83 -11.20
CA ASP A 323 9.26 6.85 -12.15
C ASP A 323 8.83 8.16 -11.45
N TRP A 324 8.96 8.21 -10.11
CA TRP A 324 8.72 9.43 -9.34
C TRP A 324 9.87 10.43 -9.52
N LYS A 325 9.53 11.71 -9.45
CA LYS A 325 10.49 12.83 -9.54
C LYS A 325 10.71 13.43 -8.16
N PHE A 326 11.94 13.79 -7.86
CA PHE A 326 12.31 14.41 -6.59
C PHE A 326 12.79 15.84 -6.80
N ASP A 327 12.39 16.73 -5.90
CA ASP A 327 12.83 18.13 -5.79
C ASP A 327 12.83 18.53 -4.31
N ILE A 328 13.78 18.00 -3.56
CA ILE A 328 13.82 18.13 -2.09
C ILE A 328 15.07 18.92 -1.70
N ALA A 329 14.90 20.04 -1.00
CA ALA A 329 15.99 20.74 -0.35
C ALA A 329 16.29 20.09 1.00
N ILE A 330 17.53 19.65 1.19
CA ILE A 330 18.03 18.99 2.41
C ILE A 330 19.01 19.94 3.09
N LYS A 331 18.63 20.42 4.26
CA LYS A 331 19.45 21.33 5.07
C LYS A 331 19.77 20.72 6.42
N THR A 332 20.67 21.36 7.14
CA THR A 332 20.97 21.01 8.53
C THR A 332 20.44 22.12 9.45
N LYS A 333 19.59 21.74 10.41
CA LYS A 333 19.13 22.62 11.49
C LYS A 333 20.14 22.68 12.63
N ASP A 334 20.64 21.50 13.01
CA ASP A 334 21.68 21.31 14.02
C ASP A 334 22.82 20.50 13.38
N PRO A 335 24.10 20.90 13.51
CA PRO A 335 25.21 20.19 12.91
C PRO A 335 25.15 18.69 13.18
N VAL A 336 25.31 17.88 12.13
CA VAL A 336 25.40 16.44 12.27
C VAL A 336 26.72 16.12 12.96
N LEU A 337 26.65 15.51 14.14
CA LEU A 337 27.82 15.29 14.98
C LEU A 337 28.64 14.11 14.45
N ILE A 338 29.90 14.35 14.16
CA ILE A 338 30.87 13.32 13.84
C ILE A 338 31.53 12.91 15.16
N ARG A 339 31.41 11.62 15.52
CA ARG A 339 31.97 11.05 16.74
C ARG A 339 32.74 9.78 16.41
N GLY A 340 34.04 9.89 16.22
CA GLY A 340 34.95 8.76 16.08
C GLY A 340 36.01 8.75 17.16
N ASP A 341 36.66 7.61 17.35
CA ASP A 341 37.78 7.45 18.28
C ASP A 341 38.95 8.40 17.95
N LEU A 342 39.08 8.74 16.67
CA LEU A 342 40.18 9.52 16.13
C LEU A 342 39.73 10.81 15.43
N ALA A 343 38.43 11.07 15.29
CA ALA A 343 37.92 12.27 14.65
C ALA A 343 36.59 12.73 15.26
N THR A 344 36.51 13.98 15.72
CA THR A 344 35.28 14.61 16.21
C THR A 344 35.00 15.88 15.43
N GLY A 345 33.74 16.27 15.27
CA GLY A 345 33.39 17.54 14.60
C GLY A 345 31.91 17.66 14.25
N GLY A 346 31.57 18.67 13.45
CA GLY A 346 30.21 18.90 12.96
C GLY A 346 30.16 18.92 11.44
N ALA A 347 29.03 18.49 10.86
CA ALA A 347 28.74 18.63 9.44
C ALA A 347 27.44 19.40 9.21
N VAL A 348 27.51 20.42 8.35
CA VAL A 348 26.39 21.27 7.95
C VAL A 348 26.15 21.07 6.47
N ALA A 349 24.99 20.53 6.10
CA ALA A 349 24.59 20.25 4.73
C ALA A 349 23.66 21.35 4.19
N ASP A 350 23.90 21.74 2.94
CA ASP A 350 22.92 22.39 2.06
C ASP A 350 22.99 21.64 0.71
N ILE A 351 22.12 20.65 0.57
CA ILE A 351 22.09 19.71 -0.55
C ILE A 351 20.68 19.73 -1.15
N LYS A 352 20.58 19.52 -2.46
CA LYS A 352 19.34 19.33 -3.18
C LYS A 352 19.29 17.92 -3.74
N LEU A 353 18.21 17.20 -3.46
CA LEU A 353 17.87 15.92 -4.09
C LEU A 353 16.95 16.17 -5.28
N THR A 354 17.42 15.78 -6.46
CA THR A 354 16.74 15.89 -7.75
C THR A 354 16.71 14.56 -8.50
N GLY A 355 16.20 14.55 -9.73
CA GLY A 355 16.19 13.37 -10.59
C GLY A 355 14.95 12.49 -10.38
N THR A 356 15.07 11.21 -10.73
CA THR A 356 13.99 10.22 -10.60
C THR A 356 14.34 9.15 -9.57
N GLY A 357 13.37 8.31 -9.19
CA GLY A 357 13.67 7.19 -8.29
C GLY A 357 14.71 6.24 -8.87
N LEU A 358 14.72 6.04 -10.19
CA LEU A 358 15.75 5.24 -10.86
C LEU A 358 17.14 5.89 -10.81
N ARG A 359 17.21 7.23 -10.93
CA ARG A 359 18.46 8.00 -10.96
C ARG A 359 18.30 9.26 -10.12
N PRO A 360 18.38 9.14 -8.79
CA PRO A 360 18.41 10.29 -7.92
C PRO A 360 19.76 10.99 -8.04
N ALA A 361 19.75 12.32 -7.99
CA ALA A 361 20.94 13.14 -8.08
C ALA A 361 21.00 14.08 -6.87
N LEU A 362 22.17 14.19 -6.25
CA LEU A 362 22.47 15.11 -5.16
C LEU A 362 23.37 16.22 -5.69
N GLU A 363 23.03 17.46 -5.34
CA GLU A 363 23.77 18.65 -5.70
C GLU A 363 23.95 19.54 -4.47
N GLY A 364 25.13 20.11 -4.26
CA GLY A 364 25.34 21.11 -3.22
C GLY A 364 26.58 20.85 -2.39
N THR A 365 26.55 21.28 -1.13
CA THR A 365 27.76 21.29 -0.29
C THR A 365 27.49 20.79 1.11
N VAL A 366 28.47 20.08 1.67
CA VAL A 366 28.56 19.79 3.10
C VAL A 366 29.81 20.47 3.65
N ARG A 367 29.61 21.38 4.59
CA ARG A 367 30.69 22.01 5.34
C ARG A 367 30.98 21.23 6.60
N LEU A 368 32.22 20.81 6.76
CA LEU A 368 32.74 20.25 8.00
C LEU A 368 33.28 21.39 8.87
N GLU A 369 32.94 21.38 10.15
CA GLU A 369 33.30 22.43 11.11
C GLU A 369 33.93 21.82 12.35
N ASN A 370 34.98 22.48 12.84
CA ASN A 370 35.68 22.12 14.07
C ASN A 370 36.04 20.63 14.12
N VAL A 371 36.63 20.13 13.03
CA VAL A 371 37.03 18.73 12.94
C VAL A 371 38.39 18.57 13.62
N GLU A 372 38.42 17.86 14.73
CA GLU A 372 39.65 17.49 15.42
C GLU A 372 39.99 16.04 15.09
N ALA A 373 41.18 15.80 14.55
CA ALA A 373 41.69 14.46 14.30
C ALA A 373 42.88 14.16 15.23
N THR A 374 42.83 13.02 15.93
CA THR A 374 43.89 12.54 16.80
C THR A 374 44.82 11.61 16.01
N LEU A 375 46.04 12.05 15.77
CA LEU A 375 47.10 11.25 15.13
C LEU A 375 47.99 10.63 16.22
N PRO A 376 48.75 9.56 15.93
CA PRO A 376 49.57 8.87 16.93
C PRO A 376 50.53 9.77 17.72
N PHE A 377 50.97 10.89 17.12
CA PHE A 377 51.94 11.82 17.72
C PHE A 377 51.50 13.29 17.67
N SER A 378 50.29 13.60 17.22
CA SER A 378 49.82 14.99 17.07
C SER A 378 48.30 15.11 17.05
N ARG A 379 47.80 16.34 17.20
CA ARG A 379 46.41 16.69 16.92
C ARG A 379 46.35 17.58 15.70
N LEU A 380 45.43 17.27 14.79
CA LEU A 380 45.13 18.09 13.62
C LEU A 380 43.78 18.76 13.86
N GLU A 381 43.77 20.08 13.92
CA GLU A 381 42.55 20.87 13.98
C GLU A 381 42.23 21.42 12.60
N ILE A 382 41.07 21.03 12.07
CA ILE A 382 40.56 21.49 10.79
C ILE A 382 39.38 22.40 11.11
N SER A 383 39.59 23.71 10.99
CA SER A 383 38.54 24.70 11.25
C SER A 383 37.38 24.53 10.28
N GLN A 384 37.68 24.31 8.99
CA GLN A 384 36.69 24.13 7.93
C GLN A 384 37.14 23.09 6.91
N GLY A 385 36.23 22.22 6.51
CA GLY A 385 36.35 21.35 5.35
C GLY A 385 35.10 21.46 4.47
N PHE A 386 35.20 21.12 3.20
CA PHE A 386 34.08 21.19 2.27
C PHE A 386 34.02 19.91 1.46
N LEU A 387 32.81 19.39 1.27
CA LEU A 387 32.48 18.30 0.36
C LEU A 387 31.51 18.85 -0.68
N TYR A 388 31.82 18.66 -1.96
CA TYR A 388 31.00 19.14 -3.07
C TYR A 388 30.31 17.97 -3.77
N PHE A 389 28.98 18.01 -3.81
CA PHE A 389 28.14 17.03 -4.47
C PHE A 389 27.78 17.51 -5.88
N ASP A 390 28.10 16.68 -6.87
CA ASP A 390 27.79 16.94 -8.29
C ASP A 390 26.69 15.98 -8.78
N PRO A 391 25.68 16.45 -9.52
CA PRO A 391 24.63 15.60 -10.07
C PRO A 391 25.12 14.43 -10.95
N SER A 392 26.29 14.58 -11.59
CA SER A 392 26.87 13.55 -12.46
C SER A 392 27.56 12.41 -11.70
N ASP A 393 27.96 12.64 -10.45
CA ASP A 393 28.60 11.66 -9.57
C ASP A 393 28.19 11.87 -8.11
N SER A 394 26.87 11.86 -7.87
CA SER A 394 26.24 12.30 -6.62
C SER A 394 26.62 11.50 -5.38
N MET A 395 27.23 10.33 -5.55
CA MET A 395 27.62 9.44 -4.45
C MET A 395 29.13 9.50 -4.17
N ASN A 396 29.85 10.40 -4.85
CA ASN A 396 31.30 10.59 -4.74
C ASN A 396 31.65 12.08 -4.68
N PRO A 397 31.40 12.74 -3.54
CA PRO A 397 31.67 14.15 -3.38
C PRO A 397 33.18 14.45 -3.40
N ARG A 398 33.54 15.63 -3.92
CA ARG A 398 34.92 16.12 -4.02
C ARG A 398 35.36 16.94 -2.82
#